data_AF-A0AAN7HWC2-F1
#
_entry.id   AF-A0AAN7HWC2-F1
#
_cell.length_a   1.000
_cell.length_b   1.000
_cell.length_c   1.000
_cell.angle_alpha   90.00
_cell.angle_beta   90.00
_cell.angle_gamma   90.00
#
_symmetry.space_group_name_H-M   'P 1'
#
loop_
_entity.id
_entity.type
_entity.pdbx_description
1 polymer ?
#
loop_
_entity_poly.entity_id
_entity_poly.type
_entity_poly.pdbx_seq_one_letter_code
_entity_poly.pdbx_strand_id
1 'polypeptide(L)'
;MHKPAILYVILTILCCLRAFQLYLSSTQELRSVEGHSWLPTKKLNFTRDSNAIDRLKNDSVVLGTASDNMFYFVHATDLHLSRFRPKGHTYHFLHFIQSILPVVKPEFVVVTGDLTDAKDKKRITSQQYIDEWDVYQTAIKEKVTVDWYDMRGNHDCFDLPSWQSRVNYYRTHGHSAGLIEQGKGVYSWQVNQPTGKYQFVAIDACPKRGPSRPLNFFGYLTSKTMDQLENALISKPYNHTFVASVA
;
A
#
# COMPACT_ATOMS: atom_id res chain seq x y z
N MET A 1 14.24 50.00 16.89
CA MET A 1 13.88 48.58 16.65
C MET A 1 15.03 47.70 17.11
N HIS A 2 14.78 46.74 18.02
CA HIS A 2 15.82 45.84 18.52
C HIS A 2 16.36 44.97 17.37
N LYS A 3 17.65 45.11 17.03
CA LYS A 3 18.38 44.27 16.05
C LYS A 3 18.05 42.76 16.13
N PRO A 4 17.91 42.12 17.31
CA PRO A 4 17.50 40.72 17.38
C PRO A 4 16.09 40.45 16.85
N ALA A 5 15.14 41.39 17.00
CA ALA A 5 13.78 41.22 16.48
C ALA A 5 13.75 41.17 14.94
N ILE A 6 14.57 41.98 14.28
CA ILE A 6 14.69 41.97 12.81
C ILE A 6 15.26 40.62 12.34
N LEU A 7 16.26 40.08 13.05
CA LEU A 7 16.84 38.78 12.74
C LEU A 7 15.80 37.65 12.86
N TYR A 8 14.99 37.64 13.93
CA TYR A 8 13.94 36.64 14.09
C TYR A 8 12.85 36.73 13.02
N VAL A 9 12.49 37.95 12.58
CA VAL A 9 11.54 38.15 11.47
C VAL A 9 12.12 37.60 10.17
N ILE A 10 13.40 37.89 9.86
CA ILE A 10 14.07 37.36 8.66
C ILE A 10 14.13 35.83 8.70
N LEU A 11 14.54 35.24 9.84
CA LEU A 11 14.59 33.79 10.00
C LEU A 11 13.21 33.15 9.79
N THR A 12 12.16 33.75 10.37
CA THR A 12 10.79 33.27 10.22
C THR A 12 10.35 33.33 8.75
N ILE A 13 10.63 34.42 8.04
CA ILE A 13 10.34 34.54 6.61
C ILE A 13 11.08 33.47 5.80
N LEU A 14 12.37 33.24 6.07
CA LEU A 14 13.15 32.20 5.41
C LEU A 14 12.58 30.80 5.67
N CYS A 15 12.18 30.50 6.91
CA CYS A 15 11.51 29.25 7.25
C CYS A 15 10.16 29.11 6.53
N CYS A 16 9.35 30.16 6.46
CA CYS A 16 8.08 30.17 5.73
C CYS A 16 8.28 29.96 4.21
N LEU A 17 9.25 30.65 3.61
CA LEU A 17 9.61 30.48 2.20
C LEU A 17 10.08 29.05 1.92
N ARG A 18 10.90 28.49 2.81
CA ARG A 18 11.37 27.10 2.70
C ARG A 18 10.22 26.11 2.86
N ALA A 19 9.32 26.32 3.82
CA ALA A 19 8.15 25.48 4.01
C ALA A 19 7.22 25.54 2.78
N PHE A 20 6.99 26.73 2.22
CA PHE A 20 6.22 26.90 1.00
C PHE A 20 6.85 26.21 -0.20
N GLN A 21 8.18 26.36 -0.39
CA GLN A 21 8.91 25.65 -1.44
C GLN A 21 8.79 24.12 -1.29
N LEU A 22 8.91 23.60 -0.06
CA LEU A 22 8.77 22.18 0.22
C LEU A 22 7.34 21.69 -0.08
N TYR A 23 6.31 22.46 0.30
CA TYR A 23 4.91 22.16 -0.03
C TYR A 23 4.64 22.16 -1.54
N LEU A 24 5.13 23.18 -2.26
CA LEU A 24 5.00 23.24 -3.72
C LEU A 24 5.68 22.02 -4.38
N SER A 25 6.89 21.69 -3.94
CA SER A 25 7.65 20.56 -4.47
C SER A 25 7.02 19.20 -4.12
N SER A 26 6.50 19.03 -2.91
CA SER A 26 5.87 17.78 -2.48
C SER A 26 4.50 17.55 -3.13
N THR A 27 3.79 18.61 -3.50
CA THR A 27 2.47 18.54 -4.14
C THR A 27 2.52 18.74 -5.66
N GLN A 28 3.71 18.87 -6.26
CA GLN A 28 3.86 19.11 -7.70
C GLN A 28 3.17 18.01 -8.53
N GLU A 29 3.26 16.76 -8.10
CA GLU A 29 2.65 15.62 -8.81
C GLU A 29 1.13 15.46 -8.57
N LEU A 30 0.58 16.22 -7.62
CA LEU A 30 -0.86 16.31 -7.37
C LEU A 30 -1.53 17.43 -8.17
N ARG A 31 -0.72 18.38 -8.65
CA ARG A 31 -1.19 19.49 -9.48
C ARG A 31 -1.18 18.99 -10.91
N SER A 32 -2.35 18.85 -11.51
CA SER A 32 -2.45 18.40 -12.89
C SER A 32 -1.59 19.30 -13.78
N VAL A 33 -0.84 18.67 -14.69
CA VAL A 33 -0.26 19.39 -15.82
C VAL A 33 -1.45 19.95 -16.61
N GLU A 34 -1.36 21.24 -16.93
CA GLU A 34 -2.37 22.03 -17.64
C GLU A 34 -3.13 21.20 -18.70
N GLY A 35 -4.47 21.19 -18.62
CA GLY A 35 -5.34 20.65 -19.68
C GLY A 35 -6.21 19.44 -19.31
N HIS A 36 -5.97 18.77 -18.17
CA HIS A 36 -6.88 17.71 -17.70
C HIS A 36 -7.90 18.27 -16.71
N SER A 37 -9.14 18.43 -17.16
CA SER A 37 -10.27 18.67 -16.29
C SER A 37 -10.36 17.56 -15.25
N TRP A 38 -10.43 17.92 -13.96
CA TRP A 38 -10.75 16.98 -12.87
C TRP A 38 -12.15 16.35 -13.01
N LEU A 39 -12.97 16.93 -13.88
CA LEU A 39 -14.21 16.32 -14.34
C LEU A 39 -13.88 15.33 -15.45
N PRO A 40 -14.39 14.09 -15.41
CA PRO A 40 -14.29 13.17 -16.53
C PRO A 40 -14.95 13.80 -17.76
N THR A 41 -14.16 14.39 -18.66
CA THR A 41 -14.64 15.00 -19.91
C THR A 41 -14.89 13.96 -20.98
N LYS A 42 -14.31 12.76 -20.84
CA LYS A 42 -14.93 11.58 -21.42
C LYS A 42 -16.20 11.31 -20.62
N LYS A 43 -17.36 11.58 -21.23
CA LYS A 43 -18.52 10.73 -20.99
C LYS A 43 -18.02 9.30 -21.12
N LEU A 44 -17.79 8.63 -20.00
CA LEU A 44 -17.81 7.19 -19.98
C LEU A 44 -19.19 6.87 -20.55
N ASN A 45 -19.24 6.48 -21.81
CA ASN A 45 -20.38 5.77 -22.34
C ASN A 45 -20.37 4.43 -21.62
N PHE A 46 -20.79 4.45 -20.36
CA PHE A 46 -21.47 3.31 -19.77
C PHE A 46 -22.69 3.13 -20.66
N THR A 47 -22.52 2.37 -21.75
CA THR A 47 -23.60 1.52 -22.22
C THR A 47 -23.93 0.67 -21.02
N ARG A 48 -24.88 1.15 -20.20
CA ARG A 48 -25.56 0.34 -19.22
C ARG A 48 -26.06 -0.82 -20.03
N ASP A 49 -25.37 -1.95 -19.91
CA ASP A 49 -25.83 -3.17 -20.54
C ASP A 49 -27.23 -3.39 -19.97
N SER A 50 -28.25 -3.09 -20.77
CA SER A 50 -29.65 -3.24 -20.38
C SER A 50 -29.93 -4.70 -19.99
N ASN A 51 -29.09 -5.61 -20.48
CA ASN A 51 -29.10 -7.02 -20.12
C ASN A 51 -28.39 -7.32 -18.80
N ALA A 52 -27.65 -6.39 -18.16
CA ALA A 52 -27.01 -6.67 -16.87
C ALA A 52 -28.04 -6.89 -15.76
N ILE A 53 -29.14 -6.12 -15.79
CA ILE A 53 -30.26 -6.31 -14.86
C ILE A 53 -31.01 -7.63 -15.17
N ASP A 54 -31.16 -7.98 -16.45
CA ASP A 54 -31.79 -9.24 -16.83
C ASP A 54 -30.88 -10.46 -16.56
N ARG A 55 -29.55 -10.32 -16.62
CA ARG A 55 -28.56 -11.32 -16.16
C ARG A 55 -28.62 -11.52 -14.65
N LEU A 56 -28.79 -10.44 -13.87
CA LEU A 56 -28.98 -10.52 -12.41
C LEU A 56 -30.33 -11.14 -12.02
N LYS A 57 -31.38 -10.93 -12.82
CA LYS A 57 -32.68 -11.59 -12.64
C LYS A 57 -32.65 -13.08 -12.98
N ASN A 58 -31.69 -13.50 -13.80
CA ASN A 58 -31.49 -14.88 -14.22
C ASN A 58 -30.26 -15.51 -13.55
N ASP A 59 -29.83 -14.95 -12.41
CA ASP A 59 -28.73 -15.50 -11.62
C ASP A 59 -29.16 -16.84 -11.02
N SER A 60 -28.76 -17.93 -11.67
CA SER A 60 -29.04 -19.29 -11.26
C SER A 60 -28.12 -19.77 -10.14
N VAL A 61 -27.30 -18.88 -9.56
CA VAL A 61 -26.45 -19.19 -8.41
C VAL A 61 -27.33 -19.50 -7.21
N VAL A 62 -27.49 -20.79 -6.94
CA VAL A 62 -28.11 -21.30 -5.73
C VAL A 62 -27.01 -21.47 -4.68
N LEU A 63 -27.20 -20.90 -3.50
CA LEU A 63 -26.33 -21.18 -2.35
C LEU A 63 -26.42 -22.68 -2.04
N GLY A 64 -25.33 -23.40 -2.33
CA GLY A 64 -25.18 -24.82 -2.05
C GLY A 64 -24.39 -25.07 -0.77
N THR A 65 -24.38 -26.33 -0.33
CA THR A 65 -23.53 -26.81 0.78
C THR A 65 -22.21 -27.41 0.31
N ALA A 66 -22.00 -27.51 -1.01
CA ALA A 66 -20.77 -28.01 -1.61
C ALA A 66 -19.64 -26.97 -1.52
N SER A 67 -18.40 -27.44 -1.33
CA SER A 67 -17.20 -26.59 -1.22
C SER A 67 -16.43 -26.41 -2.54
N ASP A 68 -16.92 -27.01 -3.62
CA ASP A 68 -16.29 -27.05 -4.94
C ASP A 68 -16.13 -25.66 -5.59
N ASN A 69 -16.92 -24.68 -5.16
CA ASN A 69 -16.89 -23.30 -5.65
C ASN A 69 -16.51 -22.28 -4.57
N MET A 70 -15.80 -22.72 -3.53
CA MET A 70 -15.37 -21.87 -2.42
C MET A 70 -13.84 -21.81 -2.37
N PHE A 71 -13.32 -20.58 -2.29
CA PHE A 71 -11.94 -20.32 -1.93
C PHE A 71 -11.89 -19.25 -0.85
N TYR A 72 -10.79 -19.21 -0.11
CA TYR A 72 -10.55 -18.19 0.91
C TYR A 72 -9.09 -17.79 0.86
N PHE A 73 -8.85 -16.57 1.27
CA PHE A 73 -7.52 -15.98 1.39
C PHE A 73 -7.42 -15.30 2.75
N VAL A 74 -6.20 -15.05 3.21
CA VAL A 74 -5.99 -14.31 4.45
C VAL A 74 -5.61 -12.87 4.12
N HIS A 75 -6.26 -11.93 4.78
CA HIS A 75 -5.86 -10.53 4.80
C HIS A 75 -5.30 -10.19 6.18
N ALA A 76 -4.03 -9.81 6.22
CA ALA A 76 -3.36 -9.32 7.42
C ALA A 76 -2.92 -7.86 7.24
N THR A 77 -2.72 -7.15 8.34
CA THR A 77 -2.29 -5.74 8.37
C THR A 77 -1.57 -5.48 9.68
N ASP A 78 -0.83 -4.38 9.77
CA ASP A 78 -0.29 -3.86 11.02
C ASP A 78 0.58 -4.91 11.77
N LEU A 79 1.53 -5.51 11.05
CA LEU A 79 2.43 -6.50 11.64
C LEU A 79 3.35 -5.87 12.71
N HIS A 80 3.79 -4.63 12.45
CA HIS A 80 4.65 -3.81 13.31
C HIS A 80 5.83 -4.62 13.87
N LEU A 81 6.62 -5.27 13.00
CA LEU A 81 7.82 -5.99 13.44
C LEU A 81 8.78 -5.02 14.12
N SER A 82 9.16 -5.30 15.36
CA SER A 82 9.87 -4.35 16.21
C SER A 82 11.14 -4.95 16.79
N ARG A 83 12.28 -4.31 16.53
CA ARG A 83 13.56 -4.68 17.18
C ARG A 83 13.56 -4.39 18.68
N PHE A 84 12.75 -3.43 19.12
CA PHE A 84 12.68 -3.01 20.52
C PHE A 84 11.60 -3.75 21.31
N ARG A 85 10.60 -4.32 20.63
CA ARG A 85 9.45 -4.99 21.25
C ARG A 85 9.10 -6.30 20.52
N PRO A 86 9.99 -7.31 20.58
CA PRO A 86 9.76 -8.56 19.87
C PRO A 86 8.64 -9.41 20.49
N LYS A 87 8.38 -9.27 21.80
CA LYS A 87 7.26 -9.92 22.48
C LYS A 87 5.94 -9.31 21.97
N GLY A 88 5.01 -10.16 21.54
CA GLY A 88 3.88 -9.71 20.71
C GLY A 88 4.33 -9.64 19.26
N HIS A 89 3.90 -8.62 18.50
CA HIS A 89 4.49 -8.19 17.21
C HIS A 89 5.18 -9.31 16.42
N THR A 90 6.52 -9.34 16.44
CA THR A 90 7.36 -10.34 15.76
C THR A 90 7.03 -11.78 16.15
N TYR A 91 6.85 -12.09 17.43
CA TYR A 91 6.49 -13.45 17.87
C TYR A 91 5.10 -13.87 17.38
N HIS A 92 4.11 -12.96 17.38
CA HIS A 92 2.77 -13.26 16.84
C HIS A 92 2.83 -13.49 15.33
N PHE A 93 3.59 -12.67 14.61
CA PHE A 93 3.83 -12.86 13.18
C PHE A 93 4.50 -14.21 12.89
N LEU A 94 5.56 -14.56 13.62
CA LEU A 94 6.23 -15.86 13.46
C LEU A 94 5.31 -17.03 13.81
N HIS A 95 4.51 -16.92 14.87
CA HIS A 95 3.51 -17.94 15.22
C HIS A 95 2.44 -18.07 14.14
N PHE A 96 1.96 -16.95 13.60
CA PHE A 96 0.99 -16.94 12.51
C PHE A 96 1.53 -17.70 11.29
N ILE A 97 2.74 -17.38 10.81
CA ILE A 97 3.27 -18.02 9.61
C ILE A 97 3.69 -19.48 9.85
N GLN A 98 4.15 -19.85 11.06
CA GLN A 98 4.66 -21.20 11.34
C GLN A 98 3.59 -22.17 11.81
N SER A 99 2.58 -21.69 12.54
CA SER A 99 1.60 -22.55 13.21
C SER A 99 0.19 -22.39 12.66
N ILE A 100 -0.20 -21.18 12.26
CA ILE A 100 -1.59 -20.91 11.82
C ILE A 100 -1.75 -21.10 10.32
N LEU A 101 -0.87 -20.50 9.50
CA LEU A 101 -0.94 -20.61 8.04
C LEU A 101 -0.97 -22.05 7.52
N PRO A 102 -0.16 -23.00 8.05
CA PRO A 102 -0.20 -24.40 7.58
C PRO A 102 -1.51 -25.12 7.92
N VAL A 103 -2.27 -24.64 8.90
CA VAL A 103 -3.57 -25.18 9.29
C VAL A 103 -4.67 -24.56 8.45
N VAL A 104 -4.64 -23.23 8.27
CA VAL A 104 -5.64 -22.50 7.48
C VAL A 104 -5.53 -22.86 6.01
N LYS A 105 -4.32 -23.00 5.44
CA LYS A 105 -4.10 -23.31 4.01
C LYS A 105 -4.90 -22.41 3.04
N PRO A 106 -4.77 -21.07 3.15
CA PRO A 106 -5.45 -20.17 2.22
C PRO A 106 -4.89 -20.29 0.80
N GLU A 107 -5.64 -19.80 -0.19
CA GLU A 107 -5.18 -19.69 -1.57
C GLU A 107 -3.94 -18.78 -1.68
N PHE A 108 -4.00 -17.65 -0.98
CA PHE A 108 -2.92 -16.68 -0.85
C PHE A 108 -3.07 -15.85 0.42
N VAL A 109 -2.03 -15.09 0.76
CA VAL A 109 -2.05 -14.09 1.83
C VAL A 109 -1.81 -12.71 1.25
N VAL A 110 -2.63 -11.74 1.62
CA VAL A 110 -2.39 -10.32 1.34
C VAL A 110 -2.08 -9.59 2.65
N VAL A 111 -0.99 -8.81 2.66
CA VAL A 111 -0.55 -8.01 3.82
C VAL A 111 -0.55 -6.54 3.46
N THR A 112 -1.42 -5.78 4.11
CA THR A 112 -1.65 -4.37 3.82
C THR A 112 -0.86 -3.47 4.77
N GLY A 113 0.46 -3.53 4.68
CA GLY A 113 1.32 -2.50 5.27
C GLY A 113 1.58 -2.62 6.76
N ASP A 114 2.29 -1.60 7.24
CA ASP A 114 2.90 -1.52 8.57
C ASP A 114 3.64 -2.82 8.89
N LEU A 115 4.51 -3.22 7.95
CA LEU A 115 5.33 -4.42 8.06
C LEU A 115 6.32 -4.27 9.21
N THR A 116 6.92 -3.09 9.34
CA THR A 116 7.87 -2.73 10.39
C THR A 116 7.27 -1.74 11.39
N ASP A 117 7.75 -1.70 12.63
CA ASP A 117 7.30 -0.72 13.63
C ASP A 117 7.97 0.63 13.39
N ALA A 118 9.23 0.67 12.94
CA ALA A 118 9.98 1.88 12.64
C ALA A 118 10.04 2.93 13.77
N LYS A 119 9.62 2.60 14.99
CA LYS A 119 9.65 3.47 16.17
C LYS A 119 10.97 3.28 16.90
N ASP A 120 11.53 4.36 17.44
CA ASP A 120 12.65 4.24 18.36
C ASP A 120 12.22 3.59 19.70
N LYS A 121 13.21 3.19 20.51
CA LYS A 121 12.97 2.53 21.81
C LYS A 121 11.99 3.31 22.70
N LYS A 122 12.05 4.65 22.69
CA LYS A 122 11.19 5.52 23.51
C LYS A 122 9.88 5.88 22.82
N ARG A 123 9.69 5.54 21.54
CA ARG A 123 8.53 5.90 20.71
C ARG A 123 8.32 7.42 20.59
N ILE A 124 9.40 8.17 20.57
CA ILE A 124 9.41 9.62 20.36
C ILE A 124 9.65 9.93 18.88
N THR A 125 10.59 9.23 18.26
CA THR A 125 10.97 9.41 16.87
C THR A 125 10.68 8.14 16.07
N SER A 126 10.88 8.21 14.75
CA SER A 126 10.83 7.05 13.88
C SER A 126 11.98 7.07 12.88
N GLN A 127 12.42 5.89 12.47
CA GLN A 127 13.35 5.69 11.37
C GLN A 127 13.27 4.25 10.87
N GLN A 128 13.82 4.00 9.69
CA GLN A 128 13.91 2.66 9.13
C GLN A 128 15.05 1.86 9.78
N TYR A 129 14.72 0.69 10.32
CA TYR A 129 15.67 -0.20 10.98
C TYR A 129 15.86 -1.47 10.14
N ILE A 130 17.07 -1.66 9.59
CA ILE A 130 17.38 -2.79 8.71
C ILE A 130 17.07 -4.15 9.36
N ASP A 131 17.27 -4.28 10.68
CA ASP A 131 17.02 -5.52 11.40
C ASP A 131 15.53 -5.91 11.48
N GLU A 132 14.62 -4.94 11.45
CA GLU A 132 13.18 -5.24 11.35
C GLU A 132 12.85 -5.81 9.96
N TRP A 133 13.46 -5.25 8.91
CA TRP A 133 13.31 -5.69 7.53
C TRP A 133 13.99 -7.03 7.24
N ASP A 134 15.17 -7.28 7.80
CA ASP A 134 15.88 -8.56 7.72
C ASP A 134 15.03 -9.69 8.32
N VAL A 135 14.43 -9.44 9.48
CA VAL A 135 13.52 -10.41 10.13
C VAL A 135 12.30 -10.67 9.26
N TYR A 136 11.68 -9.62 8.70
CA TYR A 136 10.53 -9.76 7.80
C TYR A 136 10.88 -10.64 6.60
N GLN A 137 11.89 -10.24 5.81
CA GLN A 137 12.25 -10.93 4.58
C GLN A 137 12.67 -12.38 4.84
N THR A 138 13.48 -12.61 5.88
CA THR A 138 13.94 -13.97 6.23
C THR A 138 12.77 -14.85 6.64
N ALA A 139 11.84 -14.34 7.46
CA ALA A 139 10.67 -15.09 7.88
C ALA A 139 9.78 -15.48 6.70
N ILE A 140 9.53 -14.57 5.75
CA ILE A 140 8.77 -14.88 4.53
C ILE A 140 9.52 -15.92 3.69
N LYS A 141 10.79 -15.68 3.38
CA LYS A 141 11.59 -16.55 2.51
C LYS A 141 11.76 -17.97 3.04
N GLU A 142 11.88 -18.14 4.35
CA GLU A 142 12.16 -19.45 4.95
C GLU A 142 10.92 -20.22 5.42
N LYS A 143 9.83 -19.52 5.77
CA LYS A 143 8.69 -20.14 6.46
C LYS A 143 7.38 -20.07 5.68
N VAL A 144 7.22 -19.14 4.75
CA VAL A 144 5.99 -18.99 3.98
C VAL A 144 6.09 -19.83 2.71
N THR A 145 5.12 -20.72 2.52
CA THR A 145 5.02 -21.62 1.36
C THR A 145 3.81 -21.34 0.46
N VAL A 146 3.00 -20.36 0.84
CA VAL A 146 1.79 -19.91 0.12
C VAL A 146 2.10 -18.59 -0.57
N ASP A 147 1.38 -18.29 -1.66
CA ASP A 147 1.51 -17.01 -2.35
C ASP A 147 1.30 -15.85 -1.37
N TRP A 148 2.23 -14.89 -1.42
CA TRP A 148 2.31 -13.79 -0.47
C TRP A 148 2.35 -12.46 -1.21
N TYR A 149 1.42 -11.58 -0.91
CA TYR A 149 1.31 -10.26 -1.55
C TYR A 149 1.36 -9.20 -0.46
N ASP A 150 2.37 -8.34 -0.47
CA ASP A 150 2.57 -7.29 0.52
C ASP A 150 2.60 -5.90 -0.14
N MET A 151 2.32 -4.89 0.67
CA MET A 151 2.48 -3.49 0.32
C MET A 151 2.95 -2.71 1.54
N ARG A 152 3.42 -1.49 1.32
CA ARG A 152 3.84 -0.58 2.40
C ARG A 152 2.63 0.00 3.13
N GLY A 153 2.80 0.22 4.43
CA GLY A 153 2.01 1.19 5.20
C GLY A 153 2.87 2.37 5.64
N ASN A 154 2.29 3.31 6.38
CA ASN A 154 2.98 4.55 6.73
C ASN A 154 4.25 4.30 7.55
N HIS A 155 4.26 3.27 8.40
CA HIS A 155 5.44 2.94 9.20
C HIS A 155 6.64 2.50 8.35
N ASP A 156 6.37 1.84 7.23
CA ASP A 156 7.37 1.38 6.27
C ASP A 156 7.99 2.52 5.45
N CYS A 157 7.44 3.72 5.63
CA CYS A 157 7.81 4.94 4.92
C CYS A 157 8.30 6.04 5.87
N PHE A 158 8.38 5.81 7.19
CA PHE A 158 8.88 6.82 8.14
C PHE A 158 10.36 7.14 7.97
N ASP A 159 10.70 8.42 8.14
CA ASP A 159 12.04 8.98 7.98
C ASP A 159 12.70 8.54 6.65
N LEU A 160 11.91 8.50 5.59
CA LEU A 160 12.34 8.06 4.27
C LEU A 160 12.67 9.29 3.41
N PRO A 161 13.96 9.55 3.08
CA PRO A 161 14.34 10.77 2.35
C PRO A 161 13.91 10.77 0.87
N SER A 162 13.86 9.59 0.26
CA SER A 162 13.41 9.36 -1.11
C SER A 162 13.21 7.86 -1.35
N TRP A 163 12.48 7.50 -2.41
CA TRP A 163 12.36 6.09 -2.84
C TRP A 163 13.66 5.48 -3.37
N GLN A 164 14.60 6.29 -3.86
CA GLN A 164 15.93 5.81 -4.29
C GLN A 164 16.90 5.67 -3.11
N SER A 165 16.51 6.14 -1.92
CA SER A 165 17.35 6.10 -0.72
C SER A 165 17.78 4.67 -0.37
N ARG A 166 18.97 4.55 0.20
CA ARG A 166 19.49 3.27 0.72
C ARG A 166 18.69 2.76 1.91
N VAL A 167 17.98 3.64 2.59
CA VAL A 167 17.08 3.29 3.71
C VAL A 167 15.64 3.00 3.26
N ASN A 168 15.36 2.99 1.95
CA ASN A 168 14.10 2.45 1.42
C ASN A 168 14.16 0.92 1.43
N TYR A 169 14.05 0.32 2.61
CA TYR A 169 14.25 -1.12 2.76
C TYR A 169 13.10 -1.96 2.21
N TYR A 170 11.88 -1.41 2.09
CA TYR A 170 10.81 -2.11 1.37
C TYR A 170 11.24 -2.47 -0.05
N ARG A 171 11.94 -1.58 -0.77
CA ARG A 171 12.41 -1.85 -2.13
C ARG A 171 13.29 -3.11 -2.23
N THR A 172 14.03 -3.43 -1.18
CA THR A 172 14.96 -4.57 -1.16
C THR A 172 14.46 -5.78 -0.37
N HIS A 173 13.51 -5.59 0.56
CA HIS A 173 13.04 -6.61 1.50
C HIS A 173 11.57 -6.98 1.34
N GLY A 174 10.74 -6.07 0.83
CA GLY A 174 9.33 -6.33 0.54
C GLY A 174 9.20 -7.39 -0.54
N HIS A 175 8.30 -8.34 -0.34
CA HIS A 175 8.14 -9.50 -1.22
C HIS A 175 7.64 -9.08 -2.62
N SER A 176 6.72 -8.12 -2.65
CA SER A 176 6.02 -7.59 -3.83
C SER A 176 6.58 -6.24 -4.24
N ALA A 177 7.69 -5.80 -3.66
CA ALA A 177 8.30 -4.52 -3.95
C ALA A 177 8.66 -4.36 -5.44
N GLY A 178 9.15 -5.44 -6.06
CA GLY A 178 9.40 -5.48 -7.51
C GLY A 178 8.14 -5.31 -8.34
N LEU A 179 7.00 -5.89 -7.91
CA LEU A 179 5.71 -5.75 -8.59
C LEU A 179 5.20 -4.30 -8.51
N ILE A 180 5.30 -3.68 -7.32
CA ILE A 180 4.97 -2.27 -7.12
C ILE A 180 5.84 -1.35 -7.99
N GLU A 181 7.14 -1.61 -8.06
CA GLU A 181 8.07 -0.80 -8.85
C GLU A 181 7.77 -0.90 -10.35
N GLN A 182 7.61 -2.12 -10.86
CA GLN A 182 7.28 -2.38 -12.27
C GLN A 182 5.92 -1.77 -12.65
N GLY A 183 4.94 -1.93 -11.78
CA GLY A 183 3.58 -1.40 -11.92
C GLY A 183 3.43 0.08 -11.55
N LYS A 184 4.53 0.77 -11.24
CA LYS A 184 4.58 2.21 -10.94
C LYS A 184 3.60 2.63 -9.83
N GLY A 185 3.53 1.83 -8.77
CA GLY A 185 2.66 2.04 -7.61
C GLY A 185 1.38 1.21 -7.61
N VAL A 186 1.11 0.42 -8.65
CA VAL A 186 -0.05 -0.48 -8.72
C VAL A 186 0.39 -1.83 -9.24
N TYR A 187 0.08 -2.92 -8.54
CA TYR A 187 0.18 -4.27 -9.13
C TYR A 187 -1.12 -5.03 -8.92
N SER A 188 -1.29 -6.10 -9.70
CA SER A 188 -2.45 -6.96 -9.59
C SER A 188 -2.10 -8.41 -9.82
N TRP A 189 -2.90 -9.29 -9.22
CA TRP A 189 -2.86 -10.73 -9.44
C TRP A 189 -4.28 -11.25 -9.64
N GLN A 190 -4.41 -12.50 -10.06
CA GLN A 190 -5.70 -13.10 -10.39
C GLN A 190 -5.84 -14.47 -9.72
N VAL A 191 -7.06 -14.78 -9.30
CA VAL A 191 -7.47 -16.13 -8.89
C VAL A 191 -8.51 -16.62 -9.86
N ASN A 192 -8.22 -17.74 -10.51
CA ASN A 192 -9.13 -18.38 -11.45
C ASN A 192 -9.75 -19.60 -10.77
N GLN A 193 -11.07 -19.54 -10.56
CA GLN A 193 -11.88 -20.67 -10.10
C GLN A 193 -12.68 -21.24 -11.28
N PRO A 194 -13.16 -22.48 -11.19
CA PRO A 194 -14.06 -23.06 -12.20
C PRO A 194 -15.30 -22.18 -12.49
N THR A 195 -15.78 -21.45 -11.48
CA THR A 195 -16.96 -20.58 -11.55
C THR A 195 -16.69 -19.13 -11.92
N GLY A 196 -15.43 -18.70 -11.97
CA GLY A 196 -15.14 -17.30 -12.24
C GLY A 196 -13.69 -16.89 -12.10
N LYS A 197 -13.41 -15.69 -12.59
CA LYS A 197 -12.10 -15.05 -12.50
C LYS A 197 -12.19 -13.85 -11.58
N TYR A 198 -11.31 -13.80 -10.60
CA TYR A 198 -11.25 -12.74 -9.59
C TYR A 198 -9.94 -12.00 -9.73
N GLN A 199 -9.99 -10.67 -9.64
CA GLN A 199 -8.80 -9.84 -9.67
C GLN A 199 -8.57 -9.21 -8.30
N PHE A 200 -7.30 -9.09 -7.93
CA PHE A 200 -6.86 -8.35 -6.77
C PHE A 200 -5.88 -7.28 -7.21
N VAL A 201 -6.06 -6.06 -6.73
CA VAL A 201 -5.25 -4.90 -7.08
C VAL A 201 -4.71 -4.29 -5.79
N ALA A 202 -3.40 -4.16 -5.70
CA ALA A 202 -2.71 -3.49 -4.62
C ALA A 202 -2.20 -2.13 -5.10
N ILE A 203 -2.41 -1.10 -4.28
CA ILE A 203 -2.04 0.27 -4.57
C ILE A 203 -1.16 0.79 -3.43
N ASP A 204 -0.02 1.34 -3.80
CA ASP A 204 0.91 1.96 -2.88
C ASP A 204 0.70 3.47 -2.86
N ALA A 205 0.09 3.94 -1.77
CA ALA A 205 -0.18 5.37 -1.56
C ALA A 205 0.89 6.05 -0.71
N CYS A 206 1.99 5.36 -0.34
CA CYS A 206 3.05 5.99 0.45
C CYS A 206 3.66 7.18 -0.29
N PRO A 207 3.97 8.28 0.41
CA PRO A 207 4.64 9.42 -0.18
C PRO A 207 6.05 9.05 -0.64
N LYS A 208 6.56 9.82 -1.60
CA LYS A 208 7.96 9.68 -2.05
C LYS A 208 8.98 10.01 -0.96
N ARG A 209 8.58 10.86 -0.02
CA ARG A 209 9.35 11.25 1.16
C ARG A 209 8.46 11.14 2.38
N GLY A 210 8.81 10.29 3.33
CA GLY A 210 8.05 10.17 4.56
C GLY A 210 8.75 10.91 5.71
N PRO A 211 8.04 11.78 6.44
CA PRO A 211 8.59 12.44 7.61
C PRO A 211 8.91 11.44 8.73
N SER A 212 9.80 11.84 9.64
CA SER A 212 9.93 11.17 10.94
C SER A 212 8.87 11.68 11.91
N ARG A 213 8.56 10.88 12.94
CA ARG A 213 7.73 11.30 14.07
C ARG A 213 8.35 12.52 14.76
N PRO A 214 7.52 13.44 15.31
CA PRO A 214 6.09 13.28 15.62
C PRO A 214 5.15 13.58 14.44
N LEU A 215 5.67 13.91 13.26
CA LEU A 215 4.84 14.14 12.08
C LEU A 215 4.36 12.82 11.49
N ASN A 216 3.17 12.84 10.90
CA ASN A 216 2.64 11.78 10.06
C ASN A 216 2.21 12.37 8.71
N PHE A 217 1.70 11.55 7.82
CA PHE A 217 1.28 11.95 6.49
C PHE A 217 0.01 11.20 6.08
N PHE A 218 -0.66 11.75 5.07
CA PHE A 218 -1.69 11.04 4.35
C PHE A 218 -1.08 10.46 3.08
N GLY A 219 -1.50 9.24 2.73
CA GLY A 219 -1.17 8.65 1.46
C GLY A 219 -1.77 9.45 0.32
N TYR A 220 -1.12 9.42 -0.83
CA TYR A 220 -1.61 10.09 -2.03
C TYR A 220 -1.26 9.29 -3.28
N LEU A 221 -2.09 9.45 -4.31
CA LEU A 221 -1.88 8.84 -5.62
C LEU A 221 -1.63 9.94 -6.63
N THR A 222 -0.53 9.84 -7.37
CA THR A 222 -0.26 10.75 -8.49
C THR A 222 -1.21 10.45 -9.65
N SER A 223 -1.42 11.40 -10.55
CA SER A 223 -2.21 11.15 -11.77
C SER A 223 -1.71 9.92 -12.53
N LYS A 224 -0.40 9.75 -12.64
CA LYS A 224 0.22 8.59 -13.29
C LYS A 224 -0.14 7.27 -12.59
N THR A 225 -0.21 7.26 -11.26
CA THR A 225 -0.59 6.08 -10.47
C THR A 225 -2.09 5.81 -10.60
N MET A 226 -2.93 6.85 -10.63
CA MET A 226 -4.35 6.74 -10.94
C MET A 226 -4.60 6.19 -12.35
N ASP A 227 -3.80 6.59 -13.34
CA ASP A 227 -3.86 6.02 -14.69
C ASP A 227 -3.51 4.53 -14.68
N GLN A 228 -2.51 4.10 -13.90
CA GLN A 228 -2.20 2.66 -13.75
C GLN A 228 -3.35 1.91 -13.08
N LEU A 229 -3.96 2.51 -12.05
CA LEU A 229 -5.11 1.92 -11.37
C LEU A 229 -6.31 1.78 -12.31
N GLU A 230 -6.67 2.84 -13.04
CA GLU A 230 -7.75 2.80 -14.03
C GLU A 230 -7.50 1.66 -15.03
N ASN A 231 -6.30 1.60 -15.61
CA ASN A 231 -5.92 0.53 -16.54
C ASN A 231 -6.04 -0.86 -15.91
N ALA A 232 -5.63 -1.04 -14.65
CA ALA A 232 -5.77 -2.31 -13.95
C ALA A 232 -7.24 -2.72 -13.77
N LEU A 233 -8.14 -1.77 -13.53
CA LEU A 233 -9.57 -2.02 -13.27
C LEU A 233 -10.40 -2.23 -14.55
N ILE A 234 -10.04 -1.59 -15.66
CA ILE A 234 -10.87 -1.62 -16.89
C ILE A 234 -10.32 -2.51 -18.01
N SER A 235 -9.06 -2.96 -17.91
CA SER A 235 -8.41 -3.67 -19.02
C SER A 235 -9.03 -5.03 -19.36
N LYS A 236 -9.63 -5.72 -18.38
CA LYS A 236 -10.23 -7.05 -18.56
C LYS A 236 -11.46 -7.21 -17.67
N PRO A 237 -12.49 -7.95 -18.13
CA PRO A 237 -13.63 -8.28 -17.28
C PRO A 237 -13.28 -9.38 -16.28
N TYR A 238 -13.71 -9.19 -15.03
CA TYR A 238 -13.63 -10.16 -13.94
C TYR A 238 -14.98 -10.28 -13.25
N ASN A 239 -15.24 -11.41 -12.60
CA ASN A 239 -16.46 -11.60 -11.80
C ASN A 239 -16.48 -10.66 -10.60
N HIS A 240 -15.31 -10.40 -9.99
CA HIS A 240 -15.13 -9.39 -8.96
C HIS A 240 -13.68 -8.90 -8.95
N THR A 241 -13.50 -7.64 -8.55
CA THR A 241 -12.18 -7.03 -8.36
C THR A 241 -12.08 -6.48 -6.94
N PHE A 242 -11.10 -6.97 -6.19
CA PHE A 242 -10.75 -6.48 -4.86
C PHE A 242 -9.62 -5.44 -4.99
N VAL A 243 -9.75 -4.34 -4.27
CA VAL A 243 -8.73 -3.27 -4.27
C VAL A 243 -8.27 -3.05 -2.84
N ALA A 244 -6.96 -3.12 -2.62
CA ALA A 244 -6.32 -2.85 -1.35
C ALA A 244 -5.36 -1.67 -1.51
N SER A 245 -5.40 -0.74 -0.55
CA SER A 245 -4.53 0.44 -0.52
C SER A 245 -4.26 0.82 0.93
N VAL A 246 -3.04 1.27 1.20
CA VAL A 246 -2.60 1.72 2.53
C VAL A 246 -1.73 2.95 2.35
N ALA A 247 -1.74 3.81 3.36
CA ALA A 247 -1.00 5.06 3.43
C ALA A 247 0.17 4.88 4.40
#